data_AF-A0A099LAF6-F1
#
_entry.id   AF-A0A099LAF6-F1
#
_cell.length_a   1.000
_cell.length_b   1.000
_cell.length_c   1.000
_cell.angle_alpha   90.00
_cell.angle_beta   90.00
_cell.angle_gamma   90.00
#
_symmetry.space_group_name_H-M   'P 1'
#
loop_
_entity.id
_entity.type
_entity.pdbx_description
1 polymer ?
#
loop_
_entity_poly.entity_id
_entity_poly.type
_entity_poly.pdbx_seq_one_letter_code
_entity_poly.pdbx_strand_id
1 'polypeptide(L)'
;MYKKALSLAVLLSFSNLSMATIHLCPVTIKVTDGCSYDAIGEHPDGGEFLETLAQILSTPYSSDFKPSCDVHDICYQTVGKTQQACDHEFRENLYDECGLDPLCKLEADAFVELVQGGGLPFYNDNINISLQVVEQAESNITVESCVTTPKYTDRYSSDMLNYVRSEFKSRVGRNPTTGEEFDLLNLYSLNENGSDSDYNNWTNSVTSHIQNNYLNTSGPEAIYYKQSETFRGWTIAFNLHASLSKGQPVNYKWHMVHNEEYDSNYRKQTPPGGGMMYIDGYLRVENADGKDYIIIDESFYVNSCSSTPCNIEP
;
A
#
# COMPACT_ATOMS: atom_id res chain seq x y z
N MET A 1 -55.85 40.13 34.75
CA MET A 1 -56.29 38.76 34.46
C MET A 1 -55.37 38.17 33.40
N TYR A 2 -54.85 36.98 33.69
CA TYR A 2 -53.93 36.11 32.92
C TYR A 2 -54.35 35.95 31.44
N LYS A 3 -53.47 35.69 30.45
CA LYS A 3 -52.46 34.61 30.39
C LYS A 3 -51.32 34.98 29.41
N LYS A 4 -50.08 34.81 29.86
CA LYS A 4 -48.91 34.62 28.99
C LYS A 4 -48.86 33.14 28.60
N ALA A 5 -48.82 32.84 27.31
CA ALA A 5 -48.42 31.54 26.80
C ALA A 5 -46.92 31.64 26.48
N LEU A 6 -46.07 31.06 27.33
CA LEU A 6 -44.70 30.72 26.95
C LEU A 6 -44.79 29.40 26.18
N SER A 7 -44.52 29.45 24.88
CA SER A 7 -44.30 28.23 24.10
C SER A 7 -42.89 27.74 24.38
N LEU A 8 -42.80 26.59 25.04
CA LEU A 8 -41.57 25.89 25.37
C LEU A 8 -41.10 25.16 24.09
N ALA A 9 -40.37 25.87 23.23
CA ALA A 9 -39.67 25.23 22.13
C ALA A 9 -38.41 24.56 22.69
N VAL A 10 -38.50 23.25 22.86
CA VAL A 10 -37.36 22.37 23.13
C VAL A 10 -36.43 22.46 21.91
N LEU A 11 -35.33 23.19 22.06
CA LEU A 11 -34.18 23.13 21.17
C LEU A 11 -33.53 21.75 21.32
N LEU A 12 -34.01 20.78 20.55
CA LEU A 12 -33.21 19.61 20.20
C LEU A 12 -32.10 20.07 19.26
N SER A 13 -31.01 20.57 19.83
CA SER A 13 -29.75 20.66 19.11
C SER A 13 -29.26 19.24 18.86
N PHE A 14 -29.60 18.68 17.69
CA PHE A 14 -28.82 17.61 17.12
C PHE A 14 -27.45 18.20 16.84
N SER A 15 -26.53 18.01 17.79
CA SER A 15 -25.10 18.08 17.51
C SER A 15 -24.84 17.10 16.38
N ASN A 16 -24.72 17.61 15.16
CA ASN A 16 -24.06 16.91 14.07
C ASN A 16 -22.67 16.55 14.59
N LEU A 17 -22.53 15.32 15.09
CA LEU A 17 -21.25 14.65 15.18
C LEU A 17 -20.76 14.56 13.74
N SER A 18 -20.05 15.59 13.28
CA SER A 18 -19.14 15.48 12.17
C SER A 18 -18.19 14.36 12.57
N MET A 19 -18.47 13.14 12.15
CA MET A 19 -17.46 12.09 12.20
C MET A 19 -16.30 12.66 11.41
N ALA A 20 -15.20 12.95 12.10
CA ALA A 20 -13.93 13.21 11.43
C ALA A 20 -13.61 11.92 10.66
N THR A 21 -14.03 11.87 9.39
CA THR A 21 -13.63 10.84 8.45
C THR A 21 -12.13 10.91 8.38
N ILE A 22 -11.45 9.81 8.72
CA ILE A 22 -10.01 9.73 8.50
C ILE A 22 -9.78 10.05 7.02
N HIS A 23 -8.94 11.04 6.78
CA HIS A 23 -8.67 11.53 5.44
C HIS A 23 -7.62 10.65 4.75
N LEU A 24 -7.70 9.32 4.86
CA LEU A 24 -6.83 8.44 4.08
C LEU A 24 -7.29 8.43 2.63
N CYS A 25 -6.34 8.39 1.70
CA CYS A 25 -6.69 8.22 0.30
C CYS A 25 -7.31 6.84 0.08
N PRO A 26 -8.35 6.71 -0.76
CA PRO A 26 -8.85 5.39 -1.14
C PRO A 26 -7.73 4.60 -1.84
N VAL A 27 -7.58 3.33 -1.48
CA VAL A 27 -6.64 2.42 -2.16
C VAL A 27 -7.29 1.96 -3.45
N THR A 28 -6.69 2.30 -4.58
CA THR A 28 -7.10 1.75 -5.88
C THR A 28 -6.61 0.31 -5.96
N ILE A 29 -7.53 -0.63 -5.83
CA ILE A 29 -7.25 -2.08 -5.88
C ILE A 29 -6.67 -2.44 -7.25
N LYS A 30 -5.68 -3.33 -7.28
CA LYS A 30 -5.21 -3.94 -8.54
C LYS A 30 -6.33 -4.80 -9.13
N VAL A 31 -6.53 -4.68 -10.43
CA VAL A 31 -7.58 -5.43 -11.13
C VAL A 31 -7.06 -6.83 -11.41
N THR A 32 -7.86 -7.84 -11.13
CA THR A 32 -7.60 -9.23 -11.51
C THR A 32 -8.79 -9.71 -12.32
N ASP A 33 -8.56 -10.26 -13.50
CA ASP A 33 -9.62 -10.88 -14.30
C ASP A 33 -9.44 -12.41 -14.42
N GLY A 34 -8.34 -12.92 -13.86
CA GLY A 34 -7.99 -14.33 -13.87
C GLY A 34 -7.34 -14.72 -15.18
N CYS A 35 -7.49 -15.97 -15.58
CA CYS A 35 -6.95 -16.41 -16.87
C CYS A 35 -7.84 -15.96 -18.04
N SER A 36 -8.45 -14.77 -17.96
CA SER A 36 -9.35 -14.27 -18.98
C SER A 36 -8.55 -13.51 -20.05
N TYR A 37 -9.02 -13.58 -21.28
CA TYR A 37 -8.46 -12.77 -22.36
C TYR A 37 -9.64 -12.16 -23.09
N ASP A 38 -9.76 -10.83 -23.02
CA ASP A 38 -10.86 -10.13 -23.68
C ASP A 38 -10.54 -9.99 -25.17
N ALA A 39 -10.79 -11.07 -25.93
CA ALA A 39 -10.56 -11.18 -27.37
C ALA A 39 -11.39 -10.19 -28.22
N ILE A 40 -12.20 -9.34 -27.59
CA ILE A 40 -13.12 -8.39 -28.23
C ILE A 40 -12.42 -7.04 -28.49
N GLY A 41 -11.20 -6.83 -27.98
CA GLY A 41 -10.34 -5.72 -28.40
C GLY A 41 -9.75 -5.98 -29.78
N GLU A 42 -10.08 -5.14 -30.76
CA GLU A 42 -9.64 -5.19 -32.16
C GLU A 42 -8.11 -5.25 -32.33
N HIS A 43 -7.50 -6.44 -32.22
CA HIS A 43 -6.19 -6.71 -32.80
C HIS A 43 -6.37 -7.53 -34.09
N PRO A 44 -6.21 -6.91 -35.29
CA PRO A 44 -6.54 -7.54 -36.58
C PRO A 44 -5.68 -8.74 -36.99
N ASP A 45 -4.65 -9.07 -36.21
CA ASP A 45 -3.59 -9.99 -36.64
C ASP A 45 -3.65 -11.37 -35.94
N GLY A 46 -4.66 -11.60 -35.10
CA GLY A 46 -4.67 -12.69 -34.11
C GLY A 46 -5.32 -14.02 -34.50
N GLY A 47 -5.58 -14.33 -35.78
CA GLY A 47 -6.37 -15.52 -36.17
C GLY A 47 -5.88 -16.86 -35.59
N GLU A 48 -4.57 -17.13 -35.65
CA GLU A 48 -3.95 -18.37 -35.15
C GLU A 48 -3.72 -18.34 -33.62
N PHE A 49 -3.48 -17.13 -33.08
CA PHE A 49 -3.37 -16.87 -31.63
C PHE A 49 -4.69 -17.09 -30.91
N LEU A 50 -5.81 -16.63 -31.48
CA LEU A 50 -7.15 -16.76 -30.93
C LEU A 50 -7.66 -18.21 -30.92
N GLU A 51 -7.30 -19.02 -31.92
CA GLU A 51 -7.65 -20.46 -31.94
C GLU A 51 -6.89 -21.25 -30.87
N THR A 52 -5.59 -20.95 -30.69
CA THR A 52 -4.74 -21.55 -29.64
C THR A 52 -5.23 -21.15 -28.24
N LEU A 53 -5.55 -19.88 -28.07
CA LEU A 53 -6.12 -19.32 -26.85
C LEU A 53 -7.49 -19.93 -26.50
N ALA A 54 -8.40 -20.07 -27.48
CA ALA A 54 -9.70 -20.71 -27.25
C ALA A 54 -9.56 -22.19 -26.84
N GLN A 55 -8.57 -22.91 -27.38
CA GLN A 55 -8.26 -24.28 -26.94
C GLN A 55 -7.76 -24.29 -25.50
N ILE A 56 -6.79 -23.43 -25.17
CA ILE A 56 -6.16 -23.35 -23.84
C ILE A 56 -7.17 -22.92 -22.76
N LEU A 57 -8.02 -21.94 -23.05
CA LEU A 57 -9.07 -21.49 -22.13
C LEU A 57 -10.19 -22.52 -21.94
N SER A 58 -10.37 -23.43 -22.90
CA SER A 58 -11.33 -24.54 -22.80
C SER A 58 -10.78 -25.76 -22.03
N THR A 59 -9.52 -25.72 -21.60
CA THR A 59 -8.90 -26.82 -20.85
C THR A 59 -9.55 -26.98 -19.47
N PRO A 60 -9.56 -28.20 -18.91
CA PRO A 60 -10.05 -28.43 -17.56
C PRO A 60 -9.21 -27.75 -16.47
N TYR A 61 -8.00 -27.30 -16.79
CA TYR A 61 -7.07 -26.66 -15.83
C TYR A 61 -7.24 -25.14 -15.73
N SER A 62 -8.03 -24.51 -16.61
CA SER A 62 -8.19 -23.05 -16.61
C SER A 62 -8.80 -22.50 -15.31
N SER A 63 -9.66 -23.28 -14.63
CA SER A 63 -10.17 -22.92 -13.31
C SER A 63 -9.10 -23.00 -12.22
N ASP A 64 -8.22 -23.98 -12.33
CA ASP A 64 -7.18 -24.26 -11.33
C ASP A 64 -6.02 -23.26 -11.45
N PHE A 65 -5.79 -22.71 -12.65
CA PHE A 65 -4.80 -21.67 -12.90
C PHE A 65 -5.24 -20.26 -12.50
N LYS A 66 -6.51 -20.06 -12.17
CA LYS A 66 -7.03 -18.73 -11.82
C LYS A 66 -6.19 -18.01 -10.74
N PRO A 67 -5.80 -18.65 -9.61
CA PRO A 67 -4.95 -18.00 -8.62
C PRO A 67 -3.60 -17.53 -9.17
N SER A 68 -2.97 -18.34 -10.04
CA SER A 68 -1.70 -17.97 -10.70
C SER A 68 -1.87 -16.77 -11.64
N CYS A 69 -2.97 -16.73 -12.39
CA CYS A 69 -3.31 -15.61 -13.27
C CYS A 69 -3.60 -14.33 -12.46
N ASP A 70 -4.37 -14.42 -11.37
CA ASP A 70 -4.64 -13.26 -10.50
C ASP A 70 -3.32 -12.67 -9.92
N VAL A 71 -2.32 -13.51 -9.61
CA VAL A 71 -0.99 -13.05 -9.18
C VAL A 71 -0.21 -12.38 -10.32
N HIS A 72 -0.30 -12.90 -11.55
CA HIS A 72 0.35 -12.33 -12.73
C HIS A 72 -0.24 -10.95 -13.08
N ASP A 73 -1.56 -10.80 -13.05
CA ASP A 73 -2.27 -9.53 -13.23
C ASP A 73 -1.79 -8.46 -12.23
N ILE A 74 -1.62 -8.87 -10.96
CA ILE A 74 -1.08 -8.02 -9.90
C ILE A 74 0.36 -7.63 -10.19
N CYS A 75 1.17 -8.57 -10.69
CA CYS A 75 2.57 -8.32 -11.05
C CYS A 75 2.68 -7.30 -12.19
N TYR A 76 1.85 -7.41 -13.22
CA TYR A 76 1.77 -6.45 -14.34
C TYR A 76 1.34 -5.04 -13.93
N GLN A 77 0.76 -4.89 -12.74
CA GLN A 77 0.40 -3.59 -12.15
C GLN A 77 1.38 -3.13 -11.05
N THR A 78 2.53 -3.79 -10.92
CA THR A 78 3.51 -3.48 -9.88
C THR A 78 4.73 -2.79 -10.49
N VAL A 79 4.82 -1.48 -10.27
CA VAL A 79 5.94 -0.66 -10.72
C VAL A 79 7.25 -1.20 -10.16
N GLY A 80 8.24 -1.39 -11.04
CA GLY A 80 9.55 -1.95 -10.70
C GLY A 80 9.66 -3.47 -10.85
N LYS A 81 8.60 -4.18 -11.22
CA LYS A 81 8.68 -5.55 -11.73
C LYS A 81 8.77 -5.50 -13.25
N THR A 82 9.66 -6.29 -13.86
CA THR A 82 9.73 -6.40 -15.33
C THR A 82 8.73 -7.43 -15.83
N GLN A 83 8.34 -7.32 -17.11
CA GLN A 83 7.49 -8.32 -17.76
C GLN A 83 8.10 -9.72 -17.62
N GLN A 84 9.41 -9.85 -17.91
CA GLN A 84 10.11 -11.13 -17.81
C GLN A 84 10.06 -11.72 -16.39
N ALA A 85 10.20 -10.88 -15.35
CA ALA A 85 10.11 -11.34 -13.97
C ALA A 85 8.69 -11.81 -13.62
N CYS A 86 7.66 -11.10 -14.09
CA CYS A 86 6.27 -11.50 -13.90
C CYS A 86 5.94 -12.80 -14.64
N ASP A 87 6.36 -12.94 -15.90
CA ASP A 87 6.12 -14.15 -16.71
C ASP A 87 6.85 -15.38 -16.14
N HIS A 88 8.02 -15.16 -15.55
CA HIS A 88 8.76 -16.20 -14.85
C HIS A 88 8.03 -16.65 -13.58
N GLU A 89 7.59 -15.70 -12.74
CA GLU A 89 6.81 -15.97 -11.52
C GLU A 89 5.49 -16.68 -11.86
N PHE A 90 4.84 -16.26 -12.94
CA PHE A 90 3.62 -16.91 -13.45
C PHE A 90 3.86 -18.37 -13.83
N ARG A 91 4.95 -18.66 -14.55
CA ARG A 91 5.33 -20.04 -14.85
C ARG A 91 5.50 -20.85 -13.57
N GLU A 92 6.28 -20.37 -12.61
CA GLU A 92 6.52 -21.11 -11.37
C GLU A 92 5.20 -21.41 -10.64
N ASN A 93 4.30 -20.42 -10.54
CA ASN A 93 2.99 -20.59 -9.92
C ASN A 93 2.12 -21.64 -10.64
N LEU A 94 2.06 -21.62 -11.98
CA LEU A 94 1.31 -22.63 -12.74
C LEU A 94 1.89 -24.03 -12.54
N TYR A 95 3.21 -24.16 -12.50
CA TYR A 95 3.89 -25.43 -12.28
C TYR A 95 3.64 -25.99 -10.88
N ASP A 96 3.54 -25.13 -9.88
CA ASP A 96 3.20 -25.49 -8.51
C ASP A 96 1.75 -26.01 -8.41
N GLU A 97 0.79 -25.34 -9.06
CA GLU A 97 -0.60 -25.82 -9.16
C GLU A 97 -0.68 -27.19 -9.85
N CYS A 98 0.15 -27.42 -10.88
CA CYS A 98 0.20 -28.69 -11.60
C CYS A 98 0.84 -29.85 -10.82
N GLY A 99 1.65 -29.57 -9.80
CA GLY A 99 2.38 -30.58 -9.03
C GLY A 99 3.21 -31.54 -9.91
N LEU A 100 2.78 -32.80 -10.02
CA LEU A 100 3.46 -33.83 -10.83
C LEU A 100 2.74 -34.17 -12.14
N ASP A 101 1.61 -33.53 -12.46
CA ASP A 101 0.84 -33.83 -13.67
C ASP A 101 1.54 -33.30 -14.93
N PRO A 102 2.01 -34.18 -15.84
CA PRO A 102 2.73 -33.75 -17.04
C PRO A 102 1.83 -33.10 -18.08
N LEU A 103 0.53 -33.43 -18.14
CA LEU A 103 -0.42 -32.79 -19.05
C LEU A 103 -0.74 -31.37 -18.57
N CYS A 104 -0.92 -31.18 -17.27
CA CYS A 104 -1.09 -29.85 -16.69
C CYS A 104 0.12 -28.95 -16.99
N LYS A 105 1.35 -29.46 -16.85
CA LYS A 105 2.57 -28.68 -17.14
C LYS A 105 2.73 -28.29 -18.61
N LEU A 106 2.27 -29.15 -19.51
CA LEU A 106 2.23 -28.84 -20.95
C LEU A 106 1.29 -27.66 -21.22
N GLU A 107 0.12 -27.65 -20.58
CA GLU A 107 -0.82 -26.52 -20.68
C GLU A 107 -0.28 -25.26 -20.01
N ALA A 108 0.38 -25.38 -18.85
CA ALA A 108 1.06 -24.28 -18.19
C ALA A 108 2.12 -23.61 -19.10
N ASP A 109 2.93 -24.40 -19.80
CA ASP A 109 3.89 -23.89 -20.78
C ASP A 109 3.19 -23.11 -21.91
N ALA A 110 2.03 -23.59 -22.38
CA ALA A 110 1.25 -22.90 -23.41
C ALA A 110 0.70 -21.55 -22.93
N PHE A 111 0.21 -21.47 -21.68
CA PHE A 111 -0.17 -20.20 -21.05
C PHE A 111 0.99 -19.21 -20.98
N VAL A 112 2.17 -19.69 -20.58
CA VAL A 112 3.38 -18.86 -20.46
C VAL A 112 3.85 -18.35 -21.82
N GLU A 113 3.81 -19.20 -22.85
CA GLU A 113 4.19 -18.80 -24.21
C GLU A 113 3.26 -17.71 -24.76
N LEU A 114 1.95 -17.79 -24.49
CA LEU A 114 0.99 -16.78 -24.90
C LEU A 114 1.28 -15.42 -24.25
N VAL A 115 1.51 -15.37 -22.94
CA VAL A 115 1.79 -14.10 -22.24
C VAL A 115 3.15 -13.53 -22.64
N GLN A 116 4.15 -14.37 -22.90
CA GLN A 116 5.46 -13.91 -23.37
C GLN A 116 5.38 -13.35 -24.80
N GLY A 117 4.56 -13.95 -25.67
CA GLY A 117 4.41 -13.51 -27.07
C GLY A 117 3.50 -12.30 -27.26
N GLY A 118 2.46 -12.15 -26.44
CA GLY A 118 1.42 -11.13 -26.61
C GLY A 118 1.20 -10.20 -25.42
N GLY A 119 1.88 -10.41 -24.29
CA GLY A 119 1.61 -9.70 -23.04
C GLY A 119 2.24 -8.32 -22.90
N LEU A 120 3.18 -7.93 -23.77
CA LEU A 120 3.92 -6.66 -23.64
C LEU A 120 3.00 -5.42 -23.67
N PRO A 121 2.01 -5.28 -24.58
CA PRO A 121 1.08 -4.15 -24.54
C PRO A 121 0.29 -4.08 -23.22
N PHE A 122 -0.21 -5.23 -22.75
CA PHE A 122 -0.97 -5.31 -21.49
C PHE A 122 -0.10 -4.97 -20.28
N TYR A 123 1.15 -5.43 -20.25
CA TYR A 123 2.13 -5.03 -19.23
C TYR A 123 2.35 -3.52 -19.24
N ASN A 124 2.63 -2.93 -20.41
CA ASN A 124 2.88 -1.50 -20.52
C ASN A 124 1.67 -0.65 -20.09
N ASP A 125 0.47 -1.02 -20.53
CA ASP A 125 -0.77 -0.33 -20.17
C ASP A 125 -1.02 -0.38 -18.66
N ASN A 126 -0.85 -1.54 -18.03
CA ASN A 126 -1.05 -1.73 -16.60
C ASN A 126 -0.01 -0.99 -15.74
N ILE A 127 1.25 -0.93 -16.20
CA ILE A 127 2.28 -0.11 -15.55
C ILE A 127 1.96 1.38 -15.71
N ASN A 128 1.55 1.83 -16.89
CA ASN A 128 1.16 3.23 -17.13
C ASN A 128 -0.04 3.66 -16.26
N ILE A 129 -1.05 2.81 -16.12
CA ILE A 129 -2.17 3.04 -15.18
C ILE A 129 -1.65 3.14 -13.74
N SER A 130 -0.75 2.26 -13.35
CA SER A 130 -0.18 2.25 -12.00
C SER A 130 0.65 3.51 -11.71
N LEU A 131 1.39 4.02 -12.70
CA LEU A 131 2.11 5.30 -12.63
C LEU A 131 1.14 6.48 -12.45
N GLN A 132 0.03 6.53 -13.21
CA GLN A 132 -1.00 7.57 -13.04
C GLN A 132 -1.64 7.55 -11.64
N VAL A 133 -1.88 6.36 -11.08
CA VAL A 133 -2.44 6.21 -9.73
C VAL A 133 -1.49 6.78 -8.67
N VAL A 134 -0.18 6.53 -8.78
CA VAL A 134 0.80 7.03 -7.81
C VAL A 134 1.11 8.52 -7.98
N GLU A 135 1.08 9.05 -9.20
CA GLU A 135 1.15 10.51 -9.44
C GLU A 135 -0.03 11.23 -8.79
N GLN A 136 -1.25 10.68 -8.92
CA GLN A 136 -2.42 11.24 -8.25
C GLN A 136 -2.32 11.14 -6.72
N ALA A 137 -1.73 10.05 -6.20
CA ALA A 137 -1.48 9.88 -4.77
C ALA A 137 -0.49 10.94 -4.23
N GLU A 138 0.60 11.20 -4.95
CA GLU A 138 1.55 12.27 -4.63
C GLU A 138 0.88 13.66 -4.68
N SER A 139 0.07 13.91 -5.70
CA SER A 139 -0.69 15.16 -5.82
C SER A 139 -1.59 15.37 -4.60
N ASN A 140 -2.28 14.32 -4.16
CA ASN A 140 -3.20 14.39 -3.02
C ASN A 140 -2.49 14.73 -1.70
N ILE A 141 -1.32 14.17 -1.43
CA ILE A 141 -0.56 14.52 -0.22
C ILE A 141 -0.02 15.95 -0.29
N THR A 142 0.34 16.42 -1.50
CA THR A 142 0.90 17.76 -1.71
C THR A 142 -0.15 18.84 -1.47
N VAL A 143 -1.38 18.62 -1.91
CA VAL A 143 -2.51 19.54 -1.69
C VAL A 143 -3.28 19.27 -0.39
N GLU A 144 -2.83 18.30 0.40
CA GLU A 144 -3.47 17.83 1.64
C GLU A 144 -4.96 17.42 1.45
N SER A 145 -5.31 16.84 0.30
CA SER A 145 -6.67 16.34 -0.01
C SER A 145 -6.95 14.93 0.50
N CYS A 146 -5.91 14.19 0.87
CA CYS A 146 -5.93 12.96 1.66
C CYS A 146 -4.49 12.54 1.99
N VAL A 147 -4.32 11.62 2.94
CA VAL A 147 -3.04 11.07 3.37
C VAL A 147 -2.87 9.66 2.80
N THR A 148 -1.74 9.44 2.16
CA THR A 148 -1.28 8.13 1.68
C THR A 148 0.23 8.03 1.83
N THR A 149 0.78 6.84 1.65
CA THR A 149 2.23 6.59 1.58
C THR A 149 2.52 5.71 0.38
N PRO A 150 3.74 5.70 -0.18
CA PRO A 150 4.08 4.82 -1.30
C PRO A 150 3.84 3.33 -1.01
N LYS A 151 3.97 2.90 0.26
CA LYS A 151 3.61 1.54 0.66
C LYS A 151 2.09 1.31 0.62
N TYR A 152 1.30 2.28 1.04
CA TYR A 152 -0.16 2.16 1.13
C TYR A 152 -0.86 2.25 -0.23
N THR A 153 -0.22 2.84 -1.25
CA THR A 153 -0.75 2.78 -2.62
C THR A 153 -0.72 1.37 -3.21
N ASP A 154 0.12 0.49 -2.67
CA ASP A 154 0.33 -0.88 -3.15
C ASP A 154 0.71 -0.96 -4.64
N ARG A 155 1.34 0.08 -5.20
CA ARG A 155 1.72 0.12 -6.62
C ARG A 155 3.20 -0.13 -6.90
N TYR A 156 4.08 0.11 -5.93
CA TYR A 156 5.52 -0.12 -6.10
C TYR A 156 5.92 -1.49 -5.59
N SER A 157 6.94 -2.09 -6.22
CA SER A 157 7.56 -3.30 -5.72
C SER A 157 8.23 -3.04 -4.36
N SER A 158 8.29 -4.08 -3.53
CA SER A 158 8.99 -4.00 -2.24
C SER A 158 10.48 -3.66 -2.42
N ASP A 159 11.10 -4.09 -3.51
CA ASP A 159 12.50 -3.80 -3.82
C ASP A 159 12.72 -2.32 -4.07
N MET A 160 11.82 -1.64 -4.80
CA MET A 160 11.90 -0.19 -5.01
C MET A 160 11.77 0.56 -3.68
N LEU A 161 10.77 0.21 -2.86
CA LEU A 161 10.54 0.84 -1.55
C LEU A 161 11.76 0.67 -0.63
N ASN A 162 12.32 -0.54 -0.59
CA ASN A 162 13.50 -0.83 0.22
C ASN A 162 14.75 -0.11 -0.30
N TYR A 163 14.93 -0.06 -1.62
CA TYR A 163 16.05 0.63 -2.25
C TYR A 163 16.05 2.12 -1.91
N VAL A 164 14.93 2.82 -2.13
CA VAL A 164 14.81 4.26 -1.82
C VAL A 164 15.13 4.53 -0.36
N ARG A 165 14.54 3.78 0.57
CA ARG A 165 14.78 3.96 2.01
C ARG A 165 16.24 3.71 2.38
N SER A 166 16.83 2.63 1.88
CA SER A 166 18.22 2.28 2.15
C SER A 166 19.18 3.33 1.61
N GLU A 167 18.99 3.73 0.35
CA GLU A 167 19.88 4.66 -0.35
C GLU A 167 19.79 6.07 0.23
N PHE A 168 18.57 6.54 0.49
CA PHE A 168 18.36 7.83 1.14
C PHE A 168 18.97 7.85 2.54
N LYS A 169 18.74 6.82 3.35
CA LYS A 169 19.32 6.72 4.70
C LYS A 169 20.83 6.65 4.70
N SER A 170 21.42 5.93 3.75
CA SER A 170 22.88 5.84 3.58
C SER A 170 23.52 7.20 3.31
N ARG A 171 22.85 8.05 2.52
CA ARG A 171 23.40 9.35 2.06
C ARG A 171 23.02 10.53 2.95
N VAL A 172 21.78 10.56 3.44
CA VAL A 172 21.20 11.68 4.19
C VAL A 172 21.18 11.41 5.70
N GLY A 173 21.27 10.15 6.14
CA GLY A 173 21.36 9.77 7.55
C GLY A 173 20.01 9.60 8.27
N ARG A 174 18.88 9.70 7.56
CA ARG A 174 17.51 9.46 8.04
C ARG A 174 16.68 8.76 6.98
N ASN A 175 15.50 8.25 7.33
CA ASN A 175 14.55 7.80 6.29
C ASN A 175 13.98 9.01 5.52
N PRO A 176 13.61 8.82 4.25
CA PRO A 176 12.94 9.88 3.48
C PRO A 176 11.58 10.17 4.12
N THR A 177 11.12 11.42 3.99
CA THR A 177 9.72 11.74 4.25
C THR A 177 8.84 11.07 3.19
N THR A 178 7.54 10.96 3.46
CA THR A 178 6.56 10.44 2.49
C THR A 178 6.63 11.18 1.14
N GLY A 179 6.79 12.51 1.16
CA GLY A 179 6.92 13.31 -0.07
C GLY A 179 8.23 13.04 -0.81
N GLU A 180 9.36 12.95 -0.09
CA GLU A 180 10.65 12.60 -0.69
C GLU A 180 10.66 11.17 -1.24
N GLU A 181 9.95 10.23 -0.59
CA GLU A 181 9.82 8.85 -1.05
C GLU A 181 9.02 8.79 -2.37
N PHE A 182 7.90 9.52 -2.49
CA PHE A 182 7.17 9.63 -3.76
C PHE A 182 8.01 10.26 -4.87
N ASP A 183 8.66 11.40 -4.60
CA ASP A 183 9.50 12.08 -5.60
C ASP A 183 10.58 11.15 -6.17
N LEU A 184 11.24 10.35 -5.32
CA LEU A 184 12.26 9.40 -5.75
C LEU A 184 11.70 8.18 -6.50
N LEU A 185 10.53 7.68 -6.09
CA LEU A 185 9.87 6.56 -6.77
C LEU A 185 9.31 6.97 -8.13
N ASN A 186 8.83 8.22 -8.26
CA ASN A 186 8.29 8.80 -9.50
C ASN A 186 9.37 9.16 -10.53
N LEU A 187 10.65 8.99 -10.21
CA LEU A 187 11.73 8.99 -11.21
C LEU A 187 11.70 7.75 -12.12
N TYR A 188 10.88 6.74 -11.80
CA TYR A 188 10.74 5.55 -12.63
C TYR A 188 10.09 5.92 -13.95
N SER A 189 10.68 5.46 -15.05
CA SER A 189 10.16 5.65 -16.39
C SER A 189 10.16 4.30 -17.11
N LEU A 190 8.99 3.92 -17.62
CA LEU A 190 8.80 2.70 -18.38
C LEU A 190 9.37 2.88 -19.79
N ASN A 191 10.23 1.96 -20.22
CA ASN A 191 10.57 1.79 -21.63
C ASN A 191 9.64 0.74 -22.25
N GLU A 192 8.66 1.21 -23.02
CA GLU A 192 7.63 0.35 -23.64
C GLU A 192 8.19 -0.69 -24.60
N ASN A 193 9.43 -0.52 -25.08
CA ASN A 193 10.10 -1.48 -25.98
C ASN A 193 10.94 -2.53 -25.25
N GLY A 194 11.08 -2.45 -23.92
CA GLY A 194 11.84 -3.41 -23.12
C GLY A 194 12.15 -2.91 -21.72
N SER A 195 11.61 -3.60 -20.71
CA SER A 195 11.63 -3.17 -19.30
C SER A 195 12.86 -3.63 -18.51
N ASP A 196 13.72 -4.49 -19.07
CA ASP A 196 14.85 -5.11 -18.36
C ASP A 196 15.86 -4.09 -17.80
N SER A 197 15.98 -2.92 -18.46
CA SER A 197 16.89 -1.86 -18.03
C SER A 197 16.24 -0.82 -17.11
N ASP A 198 14.92 -0.81 -16.99
CA ASP A 198 14.17 0.30 -16.37
C ASP A 198 14.52 0.45 -14.90
N TYR A 199 14.56 -0.67 -14.17
CA TYR A 199 14.96 -0.70 -12.77
C TYR A 199 16.39 -0.15 -12.57
N ASN A 200 17.34 -0.57 -13.41
CA ASN A 200 18.73 -0.11 -13.33
C ASN A 200 18.86 1.38 -13.66
N ASN A 201 18.16 1.85 -14.69
CA ASN A 201 18.12 3.27 -15.04
C ASN A 201 17.51 4.10 -13.90
N TRP A 202 16.42 3.61 -13.31
CA TRP A 202 15.78 4.24 -12.16
C TRP A 202 16.70 4.33 -10.93
N THR A 203 17.40 3.25 -10.55
CA THR A 203 18.33 3.30 -9.39
C THR A 203 19.45 4.36 -9.58
N ASN A 204 19.95 4.52 -10.80
CA ASN A 204 20.92 5.57 -11.14
C ASN A 204 20.32 6.98 -11.01
N SER A 205 19.07 7.15 -11.47
CA SER A 205 18.32 8.41 -11.32
C SER A 205 18.09 8.76 -9.86
N VAL A 206 17.64 7.81 -9.03
CA VAL A 206 17.46 7.98 -7.58
C VAL A 206 18.75 8.43 -6.91
N THR A 207 19.86 7.74 -7.18
CA THR A 207 21.17 8.08 -6.62
C THR A 207 21.56 9.52 -6.97
N SER A 208 21.45 9.87 -8.26
CA SER A 208 21.80 11.21 -8.75
C SER A 208 20.90 12.28 -8.15
N HIS A 209 19.60 12.01 -8.03
CA HIS A 209 18.62 12.95 -7.50
C HIS A 209 18.83 13.22 -6.01
N ILE A 210 19.14 12.18 -5.21
CA ILE A 210 19.51 12.35 -3.79
C ILE A 210 20.75 13.23 -3.66
N GLN A 211 21.79 12.97 -4.46
CA GLN A 211 23.03 13.74 -4.41
C GLN A 211 22.83 15.22 -4.76
N ASN A 212 21.96 15.51 -5.71
CA ASN A 212 21.75 16.87 -6.19
C ASN A 212 20.76 17.67 -5.33
N ASN A 213 19.77 17.02 -4.73
CA ASN A 213 18.64 17.70 -4.10
C ASN A 213 18.54 17.49 -2.58
N TYR A 214 19.02 16.35 -2.05
CA TYR A 214 18.67 15.91 -0.70
C TYR A 214 19.81 15.83 0.32
N LEU A 215 21.08 15.95 -0.07
CA LEU A 215 22.22 15.79 0.85
C LEU A 215 22.21 16.74 2.06
N ASN A 216 21.55 17.89 1.95
CA ASN A 216 21.50 18.90 3.00
C ASN A 216 20.11 19.08 3.61
N THR A 217 19.16 18.16 3.37
CA THR A 217 17.80 18.31 3.92
C THR A 217 17.69 17.81 5.35
N SER A 218 16.95 18.56 6.18
CA SER A 218 16.69 18.29 7.60
C SER A 218 15.21 18.00 7.89
N GLY A 219 14.47 17.52 6.89
CA GLY A 219 13.05 17.16 7.00
C GLY A 219 12.75 16.23 8.18
N PRO A 220 11.53 16.28 8.73
CA PRO A 220 11.17 15.47 9.88
C PRO A 220 11.16 13.98 9.49
N GLU A 221 11.48 13.10 10.43
CA GLU A 221 11.31 11.66 10.25
C GLU A 221 10.22 11.21 11.22
N ALA A 222 9.05 10.83 10.71
CA ALA A 222 8.00 10.26 11.52
C ALA A 222 8.44 8.87 11.97
N ILE A 223 8.32 8.60 13.26
CA ILE A 223 8.57 7.27 13.84
C ILE A 223 7.54 7.07 14.91
N TYR A 224 6.89 5.90 14.92
CA TYR A 224 6.08 5.48 16.05
C TYR A 224 6.44 4.09 16.53
N TYR A 225 6.15 3.84 17.81
CA TYR A 225 6.15 2.51 18.38
C TYR A 225 4.89 2.29 19.21
N LYS A 226 4.49 1.03 19.30
CA LYS A 226 3.30 0.58 20.03
C LYS A 226 3.72 0.04 21.39
N GLN A 227 2.99 0.43 22.43
CA GLN A 227 3.10 -0.11 23.77
C GLN A 227 1.72 -0.49 24.31
N SER A 228 1.64 -1.59 25.05
CA SER A 228 0.43 -1.99 25.77
C SER A 228 0.54 -1.68 27.26
N GLU A 229 -0.52 -1.09 27.82
CA GLU A 229 -0.70 -1.00 29.27
C GLU A 229 -1.49 -2.21 29.74
N THR A 230 -0.95 -2.93 30.72
CA THR A 230 -1.59 -4.13 31.27
C THR A 230 -1.93 -3.95 32.74
N PHE A 231 -3.07 -4.51 33.15
CA PHE A 231 -3.48 -4.60 34.55
C PHE A 231 -4.01 -6.01 34.82
N ARG A 232 -3.37 -6.72 35.76
CA ARG A 232 -3.73 -8.11 36.13
C ARG A 232 -3.79 -9.07 34.94
N GLY A 233 -2.88 -8.93 33.98
CA GLY A 233 -2.84 -9.77 32.77
C GLY A 233 -3.75 -9.33 31.62
N TRP A 234 -4.59 -8.30 31.83
CA TRP A 234 -5.48 -7.74 30.80
C TRP A 234 -4.85 -6.49 30.21
N THR A 235 -4.82 -6.37 28.87
CA THR A 235 -4.48 -5.10 28.24
C THR A 235 -5.62 -4.12 28.48
N ILE A 236 -5.35 -3.00 29.15
CA ILE A 236 -6.33 -1.96 29.51
C ILE A 236 -6.27 -0.72 28.60
N ALA A 237 -5.14 -0.52 27.94
CA ALA A 237 -4.96 0.51 26.93
C ALA A 237 -3.81 0.18 25.99
N PHE A 238 -3.83 0.80 24.81
CA PHE A 238 -2.71 0.87 23.89
C PHE A 238 -2.25 2.32 23.78
N ASN A 239 -0.93 2.47 23.79
CA ASN A 239 -0.27 3.74 23.54
C ASN A 239 0.54 3.64 22.24
N LEU A 240 0.39 4.66 21.40
CA LEU A 240 1.28 4.91 20.27
C LEU A 240 2.15 6.10 20.62
N HIS A 241 3.46 5.92 20.54
CA HIS A 241 4.44 6.92 20.93
C HIS A 241 5.23 7.40 19.72
N ALA A 242 5.18 8.69 19.44
CA ALA A 242 5.90 9.37 18.37
C ALA A 242 7.16 10.10 18.85
N SER A 243 7.51 10.01 20.13
CA SER A 243 8.63 10.75 20.74
C SER A 243 10.01 10.43 20.17
N LEU A 244 10.14 9.35 19.39
CA LEU A 244 11.37 9.00 18.68
C LEU A 244 11.49 9.67 17.31
N SER A 245 10.47 10.41 16.87
CA SER A 245 10.51 11.16 15.60
C SER A 245 11.64 12.21 15.61
N LYS A 246 12.26 12.41 14.44
CA LYS A 246 13.44 13.29 14.29
C LYS A 246 13.09 14.59 13.59
N GLY A 247 14.00 15.58 13.67
CA GLY A 247 13.85 16.91 13.07
C GLY A 247 13.47 18.02 14.06
N GLN A 248 13.89 17.90 15.33
CA GLN A 248 13.50 18.79 16.43
C GLN A 248 13.76 20.29 16.15
N PRO A 249 12.82 21.19 16.48
CA PRO A 249 11.52 20.92 17.09
C PRO A 249 10.51 20.34 16.09
N VAL A 250 9.77 19.31 16.50
CA VAL A 250 8.67 18.72 15.71
C VAL A 250 7.34 18.87 16.43
N ASN A 251 6.27 19.01 15.65
CA ASN A 251 4.89 18.91 16.11
C ASN A 251 4.28 17.59 15.68
N TYR A 252 3.38 17.07 16.50
CA TYR A 252 2.69 15.80 16.27
C TYR A 252 1.21 16.03 16.05
N LYS A 253 0.62 15.31 15.11
CA LYS A 253 -0.82 15.19 14.96
C LYS A 253 -1.17 13.72 14.69
N TRP A 254 -1.84 13.09 15.65
CA TRP A 254 -2.53 11.83 15.47
C TRP A 254 -3.93 12.12 14.95
N HIS A 255 -4.27 11.52 13.80
CA HIS A 255 -5.63 11.56 13.27
C HIS A 255 -6.14 10.12 13.15
N MET A 256 -6.85 9.68 14.17
CA MET A 256 -7.38 8.32 14.32
C MET A 256 -8.88 8.32 14.10
N VAL A 257 -9.51 7.16 13.87
CA VAL A 257 -10.98 7.13 13.73
C VAL A 257 -11.60 7.77 14.96
N HIS A 258 -12.36 8.83 14.74
CA HIS A 258 -13.11 9.59 15.75
C HIS A 258 -12.28 10.45 16.73
N ASN A 259 -10.94 10.42 16.69
CA ASN A 259 -10.10 11.16 17.63
C ASN A 259 -8.97 11.90 16.90
N GLU A 260 -8.76 13.17 17.27
CA GLU A 260 -7.54 13.90 16.95
C GLU A 260 -6.76 14.19 18.24
N GLU A 261 -5.45 13.99 18.22
CA GLU A 261 -4.57 14.27 19.35
C GLU A 261 -3.27 14.95 18.87
N TYR A 262 -2.84 16.01 19.56
CA TYR A 262 -1.72 16.86 19.17
C TYR A 262 -0.52 16.69 20.13
N ASP A 263 -0.37 15.50 20.70
CA ASP A 263 0.72 15.13 21.58
C ASP A 263 1.59 14.07 20.90
N SER A 264 2.82 13.92 21.38
CA SER A 264 3.72 12.82 21.09
C SER A 264 3.14 11.44 21.42
N ASN A 265 2.09 11.36 22.24
CA ASN A 265 1.48 10.11 22.66
C ASN A 265 0.00 10.09 22.24
N TYR A 266 -0.46 8.96 21.70
CA TYR A 266 -1.88 8.67 21.49
C TYR A 266 -2.29 7.48 22.34
N ARG A 267 -3.38 7.61 23.11
CA ARG A 267 -3.87 6.55 24.02
C ARG A 267 -5.28 6.08 23.68
N LYS A 268 -5.43 4.78 23.42
CA LYS A 268 -6.73 4.13 23.21
C LYS A 268 -7.03 3.12 24.32
N GLN A 269 -8.13 3.33 25.04
CA GLN A 269 -8.61 2.34 26.02
C GLN A 269 -9.19 1.12 25.31
N THR A 270 -8.93 -0.06 25.87
CA THR A 270 -9.50 -1.32 25.40
C THR A 270 -10.80 -1.64 26.13
N PRO A 271 -11.73 -2.37 25.50
CA PRO A 271 -12.92 -2.87 26.17
C PRO A 271 -12.54 -3.93 27.23
N PRO A 272 -13.36 -4.13 28.27
CA PRO A 272 -13.10 -5.12 29.33
C PRO A 272 -13.14 -6.60 28.89
N GLY A 273 -13.59 -6.89 27.67
CA GLY A 273 -13.79 -8.24 27.13
C GLY A 273 -12.99 -8.46 25.84
N GLY A 274 -12.47 -9.67 25.67
CA GLY A 274 -11.52 -10.02 24.61
C GLY A 274 -12.12 -10.04 23.20
N GLY A 275 -11.31 -9.61 22.24
CA GLY A 275 -11.68 -9.53 20.83
C GLY A 275 -10.59 -8.85 20.02
N MET A 276 -10.68 -8.95 18.70
CA MET A 276 -9.83 -8.16 17.82
C MET A 276 -10.26 -6.71 17.86
N MET A 277 -9.30 -5.82 18.12
CA MET A 277 -9.44 -4.39 17.92
C MET A 277 -8.65 -3.98 16.69
N TYR A 278 -9.17 -2.96 16.04
CA TYR A 278 -8.57 -2.34 14.86
C TYR A 278 -8.36 -0.86 15.20
N ILE A 279 -7.18 -0.36 14.86
CA ILE A 279 -6.82 1.04 14.97
C ILE A 279 -6.29 1.45 13.60
N ASP A 280 -7.05 2.33 12.95
CA ASP A 280 -6.72 2.96 11.69
C ASP A 280 -6.63 4.48 11.85
N GLY A 281 -5.73 5.08 11.08
CA GLY A 281 -5.45 6.52 11.12
C GLY A 281 -4.09 6.85 10.52
N TYR A 282 -3.58 8.02 10.88
CA TYR A 282 -2.21 8.39 10.54
C TYR A 282 -1.58 9.28 11.62
N LEU A 283 -0.26 9.23 11.69
CA LEU A 283 0.57 10.20 12.38
C LEU A 283 1.13 11.17 11.34
N ARG A 284 0.94 12.47 11.56
CA ARG A 284 1.66 13.54 10.88
C ARG A 284 2.71 14.12 11.83
N VAL A 285 3.95 14.18 11.36
CA VAL A 285 5.06 14.86 12.04
C VAL A 285 5.51 16.01 11.17
N GLU A 286 5.62 17.21 11.73
CA GLU A 286 6.02 18.39 10.96
C GLU A 286 7.00 19.28 11.71
N ASN A 287 7.88 19.93 10.95
CA ASN A 287 8.78 20.97 11.43
C ASN A 287 8.84 22.13 10.42
N ALA A 288 9.82 23.03 10.58
CA ALA A 288 10.00 24.16 9.67
C ALA A 288 10.42 23.74 8.24
N ASP A 289 11.00 22.55 8.08
CA ASP A 289 11.56 22.06 6.83
C ASP A 289 10.60 21.17 6.04
N GLY A 290 9.50 20.72 6.65
CA GLY A 290 8.50 19.92 5.96
C GLY A 290 7.62 19.08 6.88
N LYS A 291 7.07 18.01 6.29
CA LYS A 291 6.10 17.11 6.91
C LYS A 291 6.38 15.67 6.51
N ASP A 292 6.10 14.76 7.42
CA ASP A 292 6.14 13.33 7.17
C ASP A 292 4.90 12.64 7.74
N TYR A 293 4.52 11.54 7.12
CA TYR A 293 3.30 10.80 7.42
C TYR A 293 3.62 9.32 7.65
N ILE A 294 2.95 8.73 8.64
CA ILE A 294 2.87 7.28 8.77
C ILE A 294 1.41 6.88 8.88
N ILE A 295 0.98 5.96 8.03
CA ILE A 295 -0.33 5.33 8.15
C ILE A 295 -0.27 4.27 9.25
N ILE A 296 -1.27 4.33 10.13
CA ILE A 296 -1.52 3.35 11.16
C ILE A 296 -2.67 2.49 10.66
N ASP A 297 -2.41 1.21 10.47
CA ASP A 297 -3.41 0.17 10.18
C ASP A 297 -3.02 -1.07 10.98
N GLU A 298 -3.45 -1.08 12.24
CA GLU A 298 -3.00 -2.03 13.24
C GLU A 298 -4.19 -2.83 13.75
N SER A 299 -4.04 -4.16 13.81
CA SER A 299 -4.98 -5.04 14.50
C SER A 299 -4.30 -5.72 15.66
N PHE A 300 -5.02 -5.92 16.76
CA PHE A 300 -4.49 -6.62 17.92
C PHE A 300 -5.61 -7.28 18.72
N TYR A 301 -5.28 -8.39 19.35
CA TYR A 301 -6.21 -9.10 20.20
C TYR A 301 -6.16 -8.54 21.62
N VAL A 302 -7.28 -7.99 22.07
CA VAL A 302 -7.47 -7.60 23.47
C VAL A 302 -7.45 -8.88 24.28
N ASN A 303 -6.44 -9.02 25.15
CA ASN A 303 -6.08 -10.18 26.00
C ASN A 303 -5.01 -11.13 25.46
N SER A 304 -4.33 -10.82 24.33
CA SER A 304 -3.12 -11.56 23.94
C SER A 304 -1.89 -10.85 24.51
N CYS A 305 -1.19 -11.51 25.40
CA CYS A 305 0.12 -11.07 25.89
C CYS A 305 1.14 -11.17 24.75
N SER A 306 1.29 -10.13 23.92
CA SER A 306 2.35 -10.13 22.90
C SER A 306 3.69 -9.76 23.55
N SER A 307 4.52 -10.79 23.69
CA SER A 307 5.95 -10.84 24.07
C SER A 307 6.34 -10.54 25.54
N THR A 308 6.01 -11.51 26.41
CA THR A 308 6.78 -11.97 27.61
C THR A 308 6.60 -11.21 28.94
N PRO A 309 6.33 -11.93 30.06
CA PRO A 309 5.55 -13.16 30.20
C PRO A 309 4.31 -12.96 31.08
N CYS A 310 3.19 -13.49 30.62
CA CYS A 310 2.03 -13.76 31.45
C CYS A 310 2.30 -15.01 32.29
N ASN A 311 2.68 -14.78 33.55
CA ASN A 311 2.59 -15.66 34.71
C ASN A 311 2.57 -14.68 35.90
N ILE A 312 1.72 -14.80 36.92
CA ILE A 312 1.41 -15.97 37.74
C ILE A 312 0.02 -15.72 38.35
N GLU A 313 -0.90 -16.69 38.31
CA GLU A 313 -1.85 -16.87 39.41
C GLU A 313 -1.27 -17.94 40.37
N PRO A 314 -1.43 -17.78 41.70
CA PRO A 314 -1.06 -18.80 42.67
C PRO A 314 -1.91 -20.07 42.53
#